data_AF-A0A2G4FQF8-F1
#
_entry.id   AF-A0A2G4FQF8-F1
#
_cell.length_a   1.000
_cell.length_b   1.000
_cell.length_c   1.000
_cell.angle_alpha   90.00
_cell.angle_beta   90.00
_cell.angle_gamma   90.00
#
_symmetry.space_group_name_H-M   'P 1'
#
loop_
_entity.id
_entity.type
_entity.pdbx_description
1 polymer ?
#
loop_
_entity_poly.entity_id
_entity_poly.type
_entity_poly.pdbx_seq_one_letter_code
_entity_poly.pdbx_strand_id
1 'polypeptide(L)'
;MRRLLGLFLAVTVFFMASFAQAQATKGTPKAQATMKSLEKKITVEFKDTKLTDIIEELKDLVKGVQIRMDSKGGVSGNRKLTFTGKDVTVKEVLEGLLKKEGLCYGITSNEKDAYDGSVYLRVGTEFGTLINKK
;
A
#
# COMPACT_ATOMS: atom_id res chain seq x y z
N MET A 1 -12.43 -57.93 40.39
CA MET A 1 -13.70 -57.54 41.05
C MET A 1 -13.39 -56.52 42.14
N ARG A 2 -14.23 -55.46 42.27
CA ARG A 2 -14.08 -54.20 43.05
C ARG A 2 -13.36 -53.09 42.26
N ARG A 3 -13.99 -52.40 41.30
CA ARG A 3 -15.15 -51.46 41.35
C ARG A 3 -14.92 -50.23 42.25
N LEU A 4 -14.85 -49.08 41.55
CA LEU A 4 -15.37 -47.75 41.86
C LEU A 4 -14.86 -47.03 43.13
N LEU A 5 -14.25 -45.85 42.95
CA LEU A 5 -14.89 -44.57 43.32
C LEU A 5 -14.04 -43.34 42.95
N GLY A 6 -14.69 -42.37 42.29
CA GLY A 6 -14.39 -40.92 42.32
C GLY A 6 -13.14 -40.48 41.55
N LEU A 7 -13.11 -39.35 40.85
CA LEU A 7 -14.01 -38.21 40.85
C LEU A 7 -13.74 -37.45 39.54
N PHE A 8 -14.80 -37.19 38.79
CA PHE A 8 -14.84 -36.23 37.69
C PHE A 8 -14.27 -34.89 38.16
N LEU A 9 -13.17 -34.43 37.56
CA LEU A 9 -12.66 -33.07 37.77
C LEU A 9 -12.34 -32.41 36.42
N ALA A 10 -13.01 -31.29 36.20
CA ALA A 10 -12.62 -30.18 35.35
C ALA A 10 -12.57 -30.43 33.82
N VAL A 11 -13.75 -30.30 33.23
CA VAL A 11 -13.95 -29.68 31.91
C VAL A 11 -13.38 -28.23 31.95
N THR A 12 -12.72 -27.83 30.86
CA THR A 12 -12.51 -26.46 30.32
C THR A 12 -11.06 -25.96 30.15
N VAL A 13 -10.83 -25.39 28.96
CA VAL A 13 -9.77 -24.44 28.52
C VAL A 13 -8.35 -25.02 28.45
N PHE A 14 -7.75 -25.26 27.28
CA PHE A 14 -7.21 -24.19 26.44
C PHE A 14 -7.04 -24.67 24.98
N PHE A 15 -8.01 -24.36 24.13
CA PHE A 15 -7.85 -24.38 22.68
C PHE A 15 -7.21 -23.04 22.29
N MET A 16 -5.90 -22.88 22.47
CA MET A 16 -5.18 -21.78 21.80
C MET A 16 -4.81 -22.24 20.39
N ALA A 17 -5.81 -22.13 19.53
CA ALA A 17 -5.56 -21.92 18.12
C ALA A 17 -4.82 -20.59 17.92
N SER A 18 -4.02 -20.56 16.86
CA SER A 18 -3.96 -19.45 15.92
C SER A 18 -2.64 -18.68 15.82
N PHE A 19 -1.95 -19.02 14.72
CA PHE A 19 -1.46 -18.07 13.73
C PHE A 19 -0.46 -17.00 14.21
N ALA A 20 0.81 -17.40 14.37
CA ALA A 20 1.90 -16.42 14.37
C ALA A 20 3.11 -16.94 13.57
N GLN A 21 2.88 -17.45 12.35
CA GLN A 21 3.98 -17.62 11.39
C GLN A 21 3.50 -17.51 9.94
N ALA A 22 2.82 -16.40 9.64
CA ALA A 22 2.75 -15.86 8.28
C ALA A 22 3.70 -14.65 8.21
N GLN A 23 4.99 -14.91 8.47
CA GLN A 23 6.07 -13.94 8.40
C GLN A 23 6.97 -14.28 7.22
N ALA A 24 6.38 -14.27 6.03
CA ALA A 24 7.07 -14.10 4.79
C ALA A 24 6.25 -13.05 4.01
N THR A 25 6.88 -12.01 3.48
CA THR A 25 6.31 -10.98 2.57
C THR A 25 5.44 -9.85 3.12
N LYS A 26 5.42 -9.58 4.43
CA LYS A 26 4.71 -8.40 4.96
C LYS A 26 5.68 -7.24 5.16
N GLY A 27 5.60 -6.21 4.31
CA GLY A 27 6.33 -4.95 4.48
C GLY A 27 6.04 -4.31 5.85
N THR A 28 6.70 -3.20 6.17
CA THR A 28 6.50 -2.49 7.46
C THR A 28 5.02 -2.20 7.72
N PRO A 29 4.58 -2.06 8.98
CA PRO A 29 3.19 -1.72 9.29
C PRO A 29 2.70 -0.47 8.55
N LYS A 30 3.59 0.51 8.34
CA LYS A 30 3.31 1.73 7.55
C LYS A 30 3.16 1.43 6.06
N ALA A 31 4.03 0.60 5.47
CA ALA A 31 3.90 0.18 4.08
C ALA A 31 2.58 -0.57 3.84
N GLN A 32 2.16 -1.43 4.76
CA GLN A 32 0.87 -2.12 4.69
C GLN A 32 -0.32 -1.16 4.81
N ALA A 33 -0.24 -0.16 5.70
CA ALA A 33 -1.28 0.87 5.83
C ALA A 33 -1.42 1.68 4.53
N THR A 34 -0.31 1.97 3.86
CA THR A 34 -0.31 2.61 2.54
C THR A 34 -0.92 1.72 1.48
N MET A 35 -0.55 0.44 1.39
CA MET A 35 -1.16 -0.51 0.45
C MET A 35 -2.69 -0.55 0.61
N LYS A 36 -3.19 -0.67 1.84
CA LYS A 36 -4.64 -0.64 2.12
C LYS A 36 -5.28 0.69 1.73
N SER A 37 -4.57 1.79 1.89
CA SER A 37 -5.07 3.11 1.50
C SER A 37 -5.15 3.26 -0.03
N LEU A 38 -4.29 2.58 -0.78
CA LEU A 38 -4.33 2.54 -2.24
C LEU A 38 -5.50 1.70 -2.80
N GLU A 39 -6.06 0.80 -2.00
CA GLU A 39 -7.25 -0.01 -2.36
C GLU A 39 -8.55 0.78 -2.17
N LYS A 40 -8.51 1.99 -1.59
CA LYS A 40 -9.69 2.84 -1.46
C LYS A 40 -10.21 3.22 -2.84
N LYS A 41 -11.53 3.13 -3.00
CA LYS A 41 -12.20 3.58 -4.21
C LYS A 41 -12.40 5.09 -4.18
N ILE A 42 -12.05 5.73 -5.29
CA ILE A 42 -12.20 7.16 -5.51
C ILE A 42 -12.79 7.41 -6.89
N THR A 43 -13.37 8.59 -7.06
CA THR A 43 -13.82 9.09 -8.36
C THR A 43 -13.03 10.34 -8.65
N VAL A 44 -12.30 10.33 -9.76
CA VAL A 44 -11.40 11.43 -10.16
C VAL A 44 -11.50 11.68 -11.66
N GLU A 45 -11.35 12.95 -12.02
CA GLU A 45 -11.28 13.41 -13.40
C GLU A 45 -10.13 14.39 -13.53
N PHE A 46 -9.02 13.91 -14.06
CA PHE A 46 -7.85 14.71 -14.41
C PHE A 46 -7.85 14.92 -15.92
N LYS A 47 -7.83 16.17 -16.36
CA LYS A 47 -7.79 16.55 -17.77
C LYS A 47 -6.72 17.58 -18.00
N ASP A 48 -5.67 17.18 -18.73
CA ASP A 48 -4.49 18.01 -18.99
C ASP A 48 -3.87 18.58 -17.70
N THR A 49 -3.96 17.83 -16.60
CA THR A 49 -3.53 18.26 -15.27
C THR A 49 -2.07 17.88 -15.04
N LYS A 50 -1.27 18.75 -14.42
CA LYS A 50 0.14 18.43 -14.13
C LYS A 50 0.22 17.29 -13.13
N LEU A 51 1.21 16.41 -13.29
CA LEU A 51 1.45 15.30 -12.37
C LEU A 51 1.63 15.76 -10.92
N THR A 52 2.27 16.92 -10.70
CA THR A 52 2.39 17.50 -9.35
C THR A 52 1.02 17.80 -8.72
N ASP A 53 0.14 18.47 -9.47
CA ASP A 53 -1.21 18.84 -9.00
C ASP A 53 -2.05 17.57 -8.75
N ILE A 54 -1.96 16.58 -9.65
CA ILE A 54 -2.63 15.27 -9.49
C ILE A 54 -2.17 14.58 -8.20
N ILE A 55 -0.87 14.59 -7.92
CA ILE A 55 -0.33 13.97 -6.71
C ILE A 55 -0.79 14.70 -5.45
N GLU A 56 -0.89 16.03 -5.48
CA GLU A 56 -1.42 16.81 -4.36
C GLU A 56 -2.89 16.47 -4.11
N GLU A 57 -3.71 16.42 -5.15
CA GLU A 57 -5.11 16.02 -5.04
C GLU A 57 -5.28 14.59 -4.51
N LEU A 58 -4.45 13.65 -4.97
CA LEU A 58 -4.45 12.28 -4.46
C LEU A 58 -4.04 12.20 -2.98
N LYS A 59 -3.14 13.06 -2.49
CA LYS A 59 -2.78 13.13 -1.07
C LYS A 59 -3.96 13.63 -0.22
N ASP A 60 -4.72 14.59 -0.74
CA ASP A 60 -5.88 15.14 -0.05
C ASP A 60 -7.05 14.13 0.02
N LEU A 61 -7.28 13.40 -1.08
CA LEU A 61 -8.28 12.32 -1.15
C LEU A 61 -7.88 11.12 -0.27
N VAL A 62 -6.59 10.78 -0.25
CA VAL A 62 -6.05 9.61 0.47
C VAL A 62 -5.19 10.08 1.63
N LYS A 63 -5.84 10.70 2.61
CA LYS A 63 -5.18 11.17 3.84
C LYS A 63 -4.34 10.07 4.47
N GLY A 64 -3.08 10.40 4.75
CA GLY A 64 -2.10 9.50 5.37
C GLY A 64 -1.16 8.80 4.39
N VAL A 65 -1.35 8.95 3.07
CA VAL A 65 -0.39 8.43 2.08
C VAL A 65 0.57 9.53 1.66
N GLN A 66 1.86 9.35 1.96
CA GLN A 66 2.89 10.24 1.48
C GLN A 66 3.35 9.78 0.08
N ILE A 67 3.09 10.60 -0.93
CA ILE A 67 3.55 10.36 -2.31
C ILE A 67 4.77 11.23 -2.62
N ARG A 68 5.85 10.60 -3.09
CA ARG A 68 7.12 11.22 -3.44
C ARG A 68 7.48 10.91 -4.89
N MET A 69 8.03 11.89 -5.58
CA MET A 69 8.49 11.74 -6.95
C MET A 69 10.01 11.69 -7.01
N ASP A 70 10.54 10.77 -7.82
CA ASP A 70 11.96 10.75 -8.15
C ASP A 70 12.29 11.74 -9.28
N SER A 71 12.35 13.03 -8.92
CA SER A 71 12.73 14.08 -9.87
C SER A 71 14.15 13.89 -10.43
N LYS A 72 15.04 13.24 -9.67
CA LYS A 72 16.40 12.91 -10.11
C LYS A 72 16.42 11.70 -11.05
N GLY A 73 15.53 10.74 -10.85
CA GLY A 73 15.37 9.52 -11.64
C GLY A 73 14.52 9.68 -12.91
N GLY A 74 14.22 10.91 -13.33
CA GLY A 74 13.53 11.19 -14.60
C GLY A 74 12.01 11.38 -14.49
N VAL A 75 11.44 11.42 -13.29
CA VAL A 75 10.01 11.72 -13.09
C VAL A 75 9.80 13.24 -13.12
N SER A 76 9.24 13.75 -14.23
CA SER A 76 8.93 15.18 -14.36
C SER A 76 7.51 15.49 -13.89
N GLY A 77 7.38 16.38 -12.91
CA GLY A 77 6.08 16.87 -12.40
C GLY A 77 5.30 17.76 -13.36
N ASN A 78 5.99 18.32 -14.35
CA ASN A 78 5.37 19.18 -15.36
C ASN A 78 4.64 18.40 -16.46
N ARG A 79 4.71 17.06 -16.43
CA ARG A 79 3.95 16.21 -17.36
C ARG A 79 2.47 16.41 -17.12
N LYS A 80 1.73 16.65 -18.20
CA LYS A 80 0.28 16.79 -18.14
C LYS A 80 -0.37 15.47 -18.47
N LEU A 81 -1.21 14.97 -17.57
CA LEU A 81 -1.84 13.67 -17.66
C LEU A 81 -3.35 13.82 -17.71
N THR A 82 -3.98 12.85 -18.38
CA THR A 82 -5.43 12.76 -18.47
C THR A 82 -5.86 11.36 -18.05
N PHE A 83 -6.70 11.32 -17.02
CA PHE A 83 -7.28 10.10 -16.48
C PHE A 83 -8.65 10.41 -15.89
N THR A 84 -9.64 9.62 -16.27
CA THR A 84 -10.98 9.71 -15.70
C THR A 84 -11.36 8.32 -15.22
N GLY A 85 -11.79 8.22 -13.96
CA GLY A 85 -12.24 6.97 -13.37
C GLY A 85 -13.30 7.23 -12.33
N LYS A 86 -14.39 6.45 -12.38
CA LYS A 86 -15.46 6.44 -11.38
C LYS A 86 -15.42 5.13 -10.63
N ASP A 87 -15.51 5.19 -9.30
CA ASP A 87 -15.45 4.02 -8.42
C ASP A 87 -14.22 3.12 -8.64
N VAL A 88 -13.09 3.72 -9.02
CA VAL A 88 -11.81 3.03 -9.26
C VAL A 88 -10.92 3.13 -8.04
N THR A 89 -10.08 2.13 -7.81
CA THR A 89 -9.13 2.17 -6.70
C THR A 89 -8.03 3.20 -6.98
N VAL A 90 -7.48 3.84 -5.94
CA VAL A 90 -6.34 4.77 -6.06
C VAL A 90 -5.17 4.10 -6.77
N LYS A 91 -4.96 2.79 -6.53
CA LYS A 91 -4.03 1.95 -7.25
C LYS A 91 -4.28 2.01 -8.77
N GLU A 92 -5.49 1.72 -9.22
CA GLU A 92 -5.83 1.75 -10.65
C GLU A 92 -5.67 3.15 -11.26
N VAL A 93 -5.99 4.20 -10.52
CA VAL A 93 -5.74 5.59 -10.93
C VAL A 93 -4.25 5.83 -11.15
N LEU A 94 -3.42 5.49 -10.16
CA LEU A 94 -1.96 5.66 -10.24
C LEU A 94 -1.36 4.82 -11.37
N GLU A 95 -1.74 3.55 -11.48
CA GLU A 95 -1.27 2.67 -12.55
C GLU A 95 -1.69 3.20 -13.93
N GLY A 96 -2.94 3.65 -14.08
CA GLY A 96 -3.45 4.20 -15.34
C GLY A 96 -2.77 5.50 -15.76
N LEU A 97 -2.45 6.37 -14.81
CA LEU A 97 -1.72 7.62 -15.03
C LEU A 97 -0.25 7.35 -15.40
N LEU A 98 0.42 6.51 -14.62
CA LEU A 98 1.86 6.31 -14.70
C LEU A 98 2.25 5.38 -15.87
N LYS A 99 1.45 4.34 -16.15
CA LYS A 99 1.73 3.37 -17.22
C LYS A 99 1.79 4.02 -18.60
N LYS A 100 0.91 4.98 -18.89
CA LYS A 100 0.93 5.74 -20.17
C LYS A 100 2.25 6.47 -20.40
N GLU A 101 2.94 6.80 -19.32
CA GLU A 101 4.11 7.67 -19.28
C GLU A 101 5.42 6.90 -19.12
N GLY A 102 5.37 5.57 -19.04
CA GLY A 102 6.53 4.71 -18.73
C GLY A 102 7.02 4.87 -17.28
N LEU A 103 6.12 5.29 -16.38
CA LEU A 103 6.39 5.47 -14.97
C LEU A 103 5.76 4.34 -14.17
N CYS A 104 6.32 4.07 -13.00
CA CYS A 104 5.73 3.17 -12.02
C CYS A 104 5.88 3.73 -10.60
N TYR A 105 5.28 3.04 -9.63
CA TYR A 105 5.43 3.37 -8.23
C TYR A 105 5.84 2.14 -7.41
N GLY A 106 6.67 2.37 -6.40
CA GLY A 106 6.92 1.40 -5.33
C GLY A 106 6.51 1.98 -3.98
N ILE A 107 6.49 1.14 -2.95
CA ILE A 107 6.21 1.57 -1.58
C ILE A 107 7.47 1.34 -0.76
N THR A 108 7.99 2.41 -0.16
CA THR A 108 9.14 2.33 0.73
C THR A 108 8.76 1.51 1.95
N SER A 109 9.47 0.42 2.20
CA SER A 109 9.25 -0.47 3.34
C SER A 109 10.57 -0.65 4.08
N ASN A 110 10.93 0.35 4.88
CA ASN A 110 12.14 0.35 5.68
C ASN A 110 11.89 1.14 6.96
N GLU A 111 11.79 0.47 8.11
CA GLU A 111 11.48 1.11 9.40
C GLU A 111 12.54 2.13 9.84
N LYS A 112 13.76 2.03 9.32
CA LYS A 112 14.86 2.96 9.62
C LYS A 112 14.85 4.20 8.73
N ASP A 113 14.06 4.19 7.65
CA ASP A 113 13.92 5.32 6.75
C ASP A 113 12.81 6.27 7.27
N ALA A 114 13.08 7.59 7.26
CA ALA A 114 12.08 8.60 7.60
C ALA A 114 10.86 8.57 6.66
N TYR A 115 11.01 7.98 5.47
CA TYR A 115 9.98 7.86 4.45
C TYR A 115 9.33 6.47 4.42
N ASP A 116 9.44 5.68 5.48
CA ASP A 116 8.75 4.39 5.61
C ASP A 116 7.24 4.51 5.36
N GLY A 117 6.72 3.65 4.48
CA GLY A 117 5.35 3.66 4.03
C GLY A 117 5.02 4.71 2.95
N SER A 118 5.99 5.48 2.45
CA SER A 118 5.73 6.41 1.35
C SER A 118 5.66 5.70 -0.01
N VAL A 119 4.79 6.20 -0.88
CA VAL A 119 4.73 5.83 -2.30
C VAL A 119 5.82 6.60 -3.03
N TYR A 120 6.71 5.88 -3.72
CA TYR A 120 7.83 6.42 -4.47
C TYR A 120 7.62 6.21 -5.96
N LEU A 121 7.38 7.29 -6.70
CA LEU A 121 7.25 7.26 -8.16
C LEU A 121 8.63 7.24 -8.80
N ARG A 122 8.84 6.31 -9.73
CA ARG A 122 10.09 6.13 -10.48
C ARG A 122 9.79 5.81 -11.95
N VAL A 123 10.79 5.93 -12.81
CA VAL A 123 10.70 5.41 -14.18
C VAL A 123 10.77 3.88 -14.12
N GLY A 124 9.88 3.20 -14.84
CA GLY A 124 9.83 1.73 -14.86
C GLY A 124 8.44 1.18 -15.17
N THR A 125 8.32 -0.14 -15.05
CA THR A 125 7.09 -0.89 -15.40
C THR A 125 6.50 -1.69 -14.25
N GLU A 126 7.20 -1.75 -13.11
CA GLU A 126 6.80 -2.55 -11.94
C GLU A 126 6.05 -1.71 -10.91
N PHE A 127 4.78 -2.04 -10.69
CA PHE A 127 3.88 -1.35 -9.78
C PHE A 127 3.74 -2.07 -8.44
N GLY A 128 3.63 -1.31 -7.36
CA GLY A 128 3.37 -1.85 -6.03
C GLY A 128 4.53 -2.63 -5.41
N THR A 129 5.73 -2.54 -5.97
CA THR A 129 6.92 -3.20 -5.42
C THR A 129 7.28 -2.59 -4.07
N LEU A 130 7.50 -3.43 -3.06
CA LEU A 130 8.07 -2.98 -1.79
C LEU A 130 9.57 -2.67 -2.00
N ILE A 131 9.92 -1.40 -1.89
CA ILE A 131 11.30 -0.95 -2.01
C ILE A 131 11.91 -0.93 -0.62
N ASN A 132 12.86 -1.83 -0.38
CA ASN A 132 13.72 -1.78 0.80
C ASN A 132 15.01 -1.08 0.41
N LYS A 133 15.02 0.26 0.48
CA LYS A 133 16.21 1.05 0.19
C LYS A 133 17.19 0.81 1.36
N LYS A 134 18.30 0.13 1.07
CA LYS A 134 19.37 -0.18 2.05
C LYS A 134 20.01 1.09 2.60
#